data_AF-A0A148N6T8-F1
#
_entry.id   AF-A0A148N6T8-F1
#
_cell.length_a   1.000
_cell.length_b   1.000
_cell.length_c   1.000
_cell.angle_alpha   90.00
_cell.angle_beta   90.00
_cell.angle_gamma   90.00
#
_symmetry.space_group_name_H-M   'P 1'
#
loop_
_entity.id
_entity.type
_entity.pdbx_description
1 polymer ?
#
loop_
_entity_poly.entity_id
_entity_poly.type
_entity_poly.pdbx_seq_one_letter_code
_entity_poly.pdbx_strand_id
1 'polypeptide(L)'
;MKHKIIGLALGLITLPFSRGGLAAGPYDGIWAVQLNGQTIMFTTLHEHDDQRVVFATLDGRGSAWDAFLGKRNGDTINAKQIKVTPDDTTSIEIAINITSPTTLEAEIVSCVPENECELPAGTQLTGRKVW
;
A
#
# COMPACT_ATOMS: atom_id res chain seq x y z
N MET A 1 8.47 -70.52 21.28
CA MET A 1 7.73 -69.24 21.16
C MET A 1 8.52 -68.32 20.23
N LYS A 2 7.98 -67.99 19.05
CA LYS A 2 8.62 -67.10 18.07
C LYS A 2 8.02 -65.70 18.24
N HIS A 3 8.83 -64.73 18.67
CA HIS A 3 8.40 -63.34 18.79
C HIS A 3 8.60 -62.63 17.45
N LYS A 4 7.51 -62.19 16.82
CA LYS A 4 7.54 -61.33 15.64
C LYS A 4 7.64 -59.88 16.12
N ILE A 5 8.78 -59.24 15.87
CA ILE A 5 8.96 -57.80 16.08
C ILE A 5 8.38 -57.10 14.85
N ILE A 6 7.24 -56.43 15.04
CA ILE A 6 6.64 -55.55 14.02
C ILE A 6 7.40 -54.22 14.10
N GLY A 7 8.28 -53.98 13.13
CA GLY A 7 8.97 -52.70 12.97
C GLY A 7 7.99 -51.65 12.45
N LEU A 8 7.68 -50.67 13.28
CA LEU A 8 6.90 -49.50 12.88
C LEU A 8 7.82 -48.57 12.07
N ALA A 9 7.66 -48.57 10.75
CA ALA A 9 8.36 -47.63 9.86
C ALA A 9 7.83 -46.21 10.13
N LEU A 10 8.67 -45.36 10.72
CA LEU A 10 8.38 -43.95 10.96
C LEU A 10 8.51 -43.20 9.62
N GLY A 11 7.38 -43.05 8.93
CA GLY A 11 7.30 -42.26 7.70
C GLY A 11 7.60 -40.79 7.98
N LEU A 12 8.70 -40.29 7.42
CA LEU A 12 9.07 -38.88 7.47
C LEU A 12 8.08 -38.09 6.61
N ILE A 13 7.06 -37.50 7.24
CA ILE A 13 6.09 -36.61 6.59
C ILE A 13 6.84 -35.33 6.22
N THR A 14 7.23 -35.20 4.95
CA THR A 14 7.65 -33.91 4.38
C THR A 14 6.40 -33.06 4.23
N LEU A 15 6.08 -32.30 5.27
CA LEU A 15 5.09 -31.23 5.19
C LEU A 15 5.53 -30.29 4.06
N PRO A 16 4.69 -30.02 3.04
CA PRO A 16 5.01 -28.97 2.08
C PRO A 16 5.13 -27.68 2.90
N PHE A 17 6.30 -27.04 2.81
CA PHE A 17 6.51 -25.69 3.32
C PHE A 17 5.39 -24.83 2.76
N SER A 18 4.39 -24.57 3.59
CA SER A 18 3.37 -23.57 3.32
C SER A 18 4.17 -22.28 3.23
N ARG A 19 4.25 -21.69 2.02
CA ARG A 19 4.71 -20.31 1.90
C ARG A 19 3.79 -19.52 2.80
N GLY A 20 4.30 -19.09 3.96
CA GLY A 20 3.59 -18.17 4.82
C GLY A 20 3.41 -16.90 4.01
N GLY A 21 2.28 -16.77 3.34
CA GLY A 21 1.82 -15.47 2.86
C GLY A 21 1.73 -14.62 4.12
N LEU A 22 2.60 -13.63 4.22
CA LEU A 22 2.44 -12.63 5.26
C LEU A 22 1.02 -12.07 5.09
N ALA A 23 0.28 -11.96 6.19
CA ALA A 23 -1.06 -11.34 6.17
C ALA A 23 -1.02 -9.87 5.72
N ALA A 24 0.19 -9.31 5.59
CA ALA A 24 0.51 -7.97 5.17
C ALA A 24 1.56 -8.04 4.04
N GLY A 25 1.38 -7.26 2.98
CA GLY A 25 2.35 -7.15 1.89
C GLY A 25 3.69 -6.57 2.36
N PRO A 26 4.78 -6.74 1.58
CA PRO A 26 6.10 -6.20 1.94
C PRO A 26 6.09 -4.67 2.12
N TYR A 27 5.16 -3.96 1.48
CA TYR A 27 5.07 -2.51 1.53
C TYR A 27 4.05 -1.99 2.56
N ASP A 28 3.31 -2.88 3.20
CA ASP A 28 2.31 -2.54 4.21
C ASP A 28 2.92 -1.77 5.37
N GLY A 29 2.28 -0.70 5.80
CA GLY A 29 2.76 0.08 6.95
C GLY A 29 2.33 1.54 6.93
N ILE A 30 2.96 2.33 7.79
CA ILE A 30 2.75 3.77 7.87
C ILE A 30 3.89 4.47 7.15
N TRP A 31 3.56 5.43 6.29
CA TRP A 31 4.48 6.19 5.46
C TRP A 31 4.37 7.67 5.79
N ALA A 32 5.51 8.32 6.02
CA ALA A 32 5.63 9.77 6.09
C ALA A 32 5.81 10.30 4.67
N VAL A 33 4.84 11.08 4.19
CA VAL A 33 4.88 11.72 2.88
C VAL A 33 5.50 13.10 3.01
N GLN A 34 6.39 13.42 2.09
CA GLN A 34 7.23 14.60 2.14
C GLN A 34 7.09 15.44 0.87
N LEU A 35 7.07 16.75 1.07
CA LEU A 35 7.18 17.75 0.03
C LEU A 35 8.42 18.61 0.34
N ASN A 36 9.36 18.69 -0.60
CA ASN A 36 10.62 19.40 -0.42
C ASN A 36 11.39 18.98 0.86
N GLY A 37 11.33 17.68 1.20
CA GLY A 37 12.00 17.10 2.38
C GLY A 37 11.30 17.33 3.72
N GLN A 38 10.17 18.05 3.75
CA GLN A 38 9.36 18.26 4.94
C GLN A 38 8.18 17.28 4.96
N THR A 39 7.91 16.64 6.09
CA THR A 39 6.74 15.76 6.23
C THR A 39 5.48 16.60 6.28
N ILE A 40 4.57 16.36 5.32
CA ILE A 40 3.30 17.10 5.20
C ILE A 40 2.09 16.25 5.61
N MET A 41 2.20 14.92 5.54
CA MET A 41 1.13 14.00 5.94
C MET A 41 1.67 12.60 6.23
N PHE A 42 0.82 11.79 6.87
CA PHE A 42 1.04 10.36 7.03
C PHE A 42 -0.04 9.59 6.25
N THR A 43 0.36 8.49 5.64
CA THR A 43 -0.54 7.58 4.93
C THR A 43 -0.28 6.14 5.37
N THR A 44 -1.33 5.33 5.46
CA THR A 44 -1.18 3.89 5.59
C THR A 44 -1.26 3.25 4.22
N LEU A 45 -0.39 2.26 3.96
CA LEU A 45 -0.41 1.43 2.76
C LEU A 45 -0.82 0.03 3.19
N HIS A 46 -1.82 -0.53 2.50
CA HIS A 46 -2.25 -1.92 2.70
C HIS A 46 -2.37 -2.64 1.36
N GLU A 47 -1.69 -3.77 1.23
CA GLU A 47 -1.74 -4.64 0.08
C GLU A 47 -2.70 -5.83 0.31
N HIS A 48 -3.50 -6.14 -0.70
CA HIS A 48 -4.35 -7.34 -0.74
C HIS A 48 -4.11 -8.12 -2.04
N ASP A 49 -3.99 -9.44 -1.93
CA ASP A 49 -3.70 -10.36 -3.05
C ASP A 49 -2.47 -9.94 -3.89
N ASP A 50 -1.42 -9.41 -3.24
CA ASP A 50 -0.15 -8.96 -3.85
C ASP A 50 -0.27 -7.89 -4.95
N GLN A 51 -1.45 -7.28 -5.16
CA GLN A 51 -1.68 -6.34 -6.28
C GLN A 51 -2.64 -5.21 -5.98
N ARG A 52 -3.62 -5.37 -5.09
CA ARG A 52 -4.54 -4.27 -4.74
C ARG A 52 -3.92 -3.48 -3.61
N VAL A 53 -3.87 -2.16 -3.75
CA VAL A 53 -3.31 -1.28 -2.72
C VAL A 53 -4.36 -0.30 -2.27
N VAL A 54 -4.51 -0.18 -0.95
CA VAL A 54 -5.30 0.86 -0.31
C VAL A 54 -4.34 1.83 0.34
N PHE A 55 -4.49 3.12 0.03
CA PHE A 55 -3.87 4.20 0.78
C PHE A 55 -4.93 4.89 1.61
N ALA A 56 -4.67 5.12 2.89
CA ALA A 56 -5.50 6.00 3.71
C ALA A 56 -4.63 7.15 4.20
N THR A 57 -4.94 8.36 3.77
CA THR A 57 -4.14 9.56 4.01
C THR A 57 -4.92 10.49 4.91
N LEU A 58 -4.26 10.97 5.97
CA LEU A 58 -4.82 12.04 6.80
C LEU A 58 -4.57 13.38 6.08
N ASP A 59 -5.62 14.18 5.87
CA ASP A 59 -5.48 15.50 5.26
C ASP A 59 -4.48 16.39 6.04
N GLY A 60 -3.90 17.40 5.39
CA GLY A 60 -2.91 18.28 6.02
C GLY A 60 -3.44 19.08 7.22
N ARG A 61 -4.77 19.08 7.43
CA ARG A 61 -5.48 19.76 8.53
C ARG A 61 -5.82 18.82 9.68
N GLY A 62 -5.53 17.52 9.55
CA GLY A 62 -5.87 16.48 10.51
C GLY A 62 -7.37 16.23 10.69
N SER A 63 -8.22 16.67 9.76
CA SER A 63 -9.68 16.67 9.93
C SER A 63 -10.40 15.49 9.29
N ALA A 64 -9.85 14.94 8.20
CA ALA A 64 -10.47 13.86 7.44
C ALA A 64 -9.42 12.87 6.91
N TRP A 65 -9.87 11.63 6.73
CA TRP A 65 -9.12 10.58 6.05
C TRP A 65 -9.63 10.43 4.62
N ASP A 66 -8.72 10.48 3.67
CA ASP A 66 -8.98 10.21 2.26
C ASP A 66 -8.41 8.85 1.88
N ALA A 67 -9.23 8.04 1.20
CA ALA A 67 -8.83 6.72 0.75
C ALA A 67 -8.58 6.69 -0.76
N PHE A 68 -7.44 6.16 -1.16
CA PHE A 68 -7.09 5.90 -2.55
C PHE A 68 -7.02 4.40 -2.78
N LEU A 69 -7.50 3.98 -3.94
CA LEU A 69 -7.43 2.59 -4.38
C LEU A 69 -6.53 2.52 -5.60
N GLY A 70 -5.57 1.59 -5.57
CA GLY A 70 -4.66 1.38 -6.67
C GLY A 70 -4.42 -0.08 -6.98
N LYS A 71 -3.76 -0.30 -8.12
CA LYS A 71 -3.20 -1.61 -8.48
C LYS A 71 -1.70 -1.48 -8.65
N ARG A 72 -0.94 -2.36 -7.98
CA ARG A 72 0.50 -2.47 -8.13
C ARG A 72 0.86 -3.33 -9.34
N ASN A 73 1.84 -2.88 -10.11
CA ASN A 73 2.51 -3.62 -11.18
C ASN A 73 4.02 -3.50 -10.99
N GLY A 74 4.64 -4.53 -10.43
CA GLY A 74 6.03 -4.47 -9.99
C GLY A 74 6.18 -3.46 -8.86
N ASP A 75 6.97 -2.41 -9.10
CA ASP A 75 7.25 -1.34 -8.14
C ASP A 75 6.39 -0.09 -8.38
N THR A 76 5.50 -0.12 -9.37
CA THR A 76 4.63 1.02 -9.71
C THR A 76 3.21 0.81 -9.21
N ILE A 77 2.57 1.85 -8.70
CA ILE A 77 1.17 1.86 -8.29
C ILE A 77 0.50 3.10 -8.90
N ASN A 78 -0.61 2.91 -9.60
CA ASN A 78 -1.51 4.01 -9.94
C ASN A 78 -2.69 3.95 -8.98
N ALA A 79 -2.80 4.95 -8.11
CA ALA A 79 -3.83 5.05 -7.10
C ALA A 79 -4.81 6.17 -7.47
N LYS A 80 -6.10 5.91 -7.28
CA LYS A 80 -7.16 6.85 -7.60
C LYS A 80 -8.12 7.00 -6.43
N GLN A 81 -8.55 8.22 -6.19
CA GLN A 81 -9.68 8.54 -5.33
C GLN A 81 -10.78 9.17 -6.20
N ILE A 82 -12.02 8.78 -5.92
CA ILE A 82 -13.21 9.50 -6.41
C ILE A 82 -14.06 9.80 -5.19
N LYS A 83 -14.25 11.09 -4.91
CA LYS A 83 -15.07 11.61 -3.83
C LYS A 83 -16.33 12.20 -4.45
N VAL A 84 -17.48 11.63 -4.11
CA VAL A 84 -18.79 12.10 -4.59
C VAL A 84 -19.51 12.74 -3.42
N THR A 85 -19.92 13.99 -3.61
CA THR A 85 -20.82 14.73 -2.72
C THR A 85 -22.14 15.01 -3.46
N PRO A 86 -23.20 15.48 -2.79
CA PRO A 86 -24.44 15.85 -3.47
C PRO A 86 -24.26 16.91 -4.56
N ASP A 87 -23.28 17.81 -4.38
CA ASP A 87 -23.10 19.00 -5.21
C ASP A 87 -21.90 18.90 -6.17
N ASP A 88 -20.94 18.00 -5.91
CA ASP A 88 -19.72 17.90 -6.69
C ASP A 88 -19.07 16.50 -6.65
N THR A 89 -18.24 16.20 -7.65
CA THR A 89 -17.39 15.01 -7.72
C THR A 89 -15.93 15.41 -7.92
N THR A 90 -15.10 15.07 -6.95
CA THR A 90 -13.64 15.25 -7.03
C THR A 90 -12.96 13.93 -7.38
N SER A 91 -12.02 13.96 -8.32
CA SER A 91 -11.19 12.83 -8.73
C SER A 91 -9.72 13.20 -8.63
N ILE A 92 -8.94 12.36 -7.94
CA ILE A 92 -7.49 12.54 -7.77
C ILE A 92 -6.80 11.26 -8.23
N GLU A 93 -5.76 11.38 -9.05
CA GLU A 93 -4.90 10.28 -9.47
C GLU A 93 -3.46 10.54 -9.05
N ILE A 94 -2.83 9.51 -8.48
CA ILE A 94 -1.46 9.54 -7.98
C ILE A 94 -0.69 8.38 -8.59
N ALA A 95 0.43 8.68 -9.23
CA ALA A 95 1.40 7.68 -9.66
C ALA A 95 2.45 7.53 -8.56
N ILE A 96 2.74 6.30 -8.16
CA ILE A 96 3.68 5.99 -7.08
C ILE A 96 4.70 4.99 -7.63
N ASN A 97 5.97 5.27 -7.37
CA ASN A 97 7.10 4.40 -7.68
C ASN A 97 7.82 4.02 -6.39
N ILE A 98 7.78 2.74 -6.04
CA ILE A 98 8.46 2.20 -4.86
C ILE A 98 9.94 2.03 -5.21
N THR A 99 10.80 2.79 -4.55
CA THR A 99 12.25 2.77 -4.81
C THR A 99 12.98 1.79 -3.90
N SER A 100 12.40 1.43 -2.76
CA SER A 100 12.88 0.37 -1.86
C SER A 100 11.75 -0.10 -0.93
N PRO A 101 11.96 -1.14 -0.10
CA PRO A 101 10.99 -1.54 0.93
C PRO A 101 10.61 -0.44 1.93
N THR A 102 11.37 0.66 2.01
CA THR A 102 11.14 1.76 2.95
C THR A 102 11.07 3.14 2.30
N THR A 103 11.16 3.24 0.97
CA THR A 103 11.14 4.53 0.24
C THR A 103 10.28 4.46 -1.02
N LEU A 104 9.62 5.58 -1.33
CA LEU A 104 8.85 5.76 -2.55
C LEU A 104 8.97 7.19 -3.10
N GLU A 105 8.66 7.34 -4.37
CA GLU A 105 8.42 8.61 -5.06
C GLU A 105 6.98 8.62 -5.54
N ALA A 106 6.33 9.78 -5.55
CA ALA A 106 4.95 9.90 -6.01
C ALA A 106 4.71 11.22 -6.74
N GLU A 107 3.81 11.19 -7.72
CA GLU A 107 3.36 12.35 -8.48
C GLU A 107 1.85 12.42 -8.44
N ILE A 108 1.30 13.61 -8.17
CA ILE A 108 -0.12 13.87 -8.38
C ILE A 108 -0.34 14.05 -9.89
N VAL A 109 -0.85 13.02 -10.55
CA VAL A 109 -1.03 13.00 -12.00
C VAL A 109 -2.19 13.90 -12.41
N SER A 110 -3.29 13.84 -11.67
CA SER A 110 -4.46 14.68 -11.95
C SER A 110 -5.26 15.00 -10.70
N CYS A 111 -5.92 16.16 -10.73
CA CYS A 111 -6.96 16.55 -9.79
C CYS A 111 -8.07 17.26 -10.55
N VAL A 112 -9.32 16.80 -10.40
CA VAL A 112 -10.48 17.39 -11.07
C VAL A 112 -11.65 17.48 -10.07
N PRO A 113 -12.25 18.67 -9.87
CA PRO A 113 -11.79 19.97 -10.37
C PRO A 113 -10.55 20.46 -9.60
N GLU A 114 -9.67 21.21 -10.26
CA GLU A 114 -8.36 21.61 -9.70
C GLU A 114 -8.46 22.43 -8.40
N ASN A 115 -9.54 23.20 -8.22
CA ASN A 115 -9.74 24.09 -7.07
C ASN A 115 -10.10 23.35 -5.76
N GLU A 116 -10.40 22.06 -5.83
CA GLU A 116 -10.76 21.25 -4.66
C GLU A 116 -9.56 20.50 -4.06
N CYS A 117 -8.37 20.57 -4.69
CA CYS A 117 -7.18 19.88 -4.20
C CYS A 117 -6.25 20.77 -3.40
N GLU A 118 -5.74 20.22 -2.30
CA GLU A 118 -4.68 20.84 -1.50
C GLU A 118 -3.36 20.93 -2.26
N LEU A 119 -3.08 19.93 -3.10
CA LEU A 119 -1.87 19.85 -3.92
C LEU A 119 -2.24 19.75 -5.41
N PRO A 120 -1.68 20.60 -6.28
CA PRO A 120 -2.00 20.61 -7.70
C PRO A 120 -1.39 19.41 -8.44
N ALA A 121 -1.90 19.13 -9.64
CA ALA A 121 -1.29 18.16 -10.55
C ALA A 121 0.17 18.56 -10.90
N GLY A 122 1.02 17.56 -11.09
CA GLY A 122 2.47 17.70 -11.26
C GLY A 122 3.26 17.85 -9.96
N THR A 123 2.60 17.87 -8.79
CA THR A 123 3.30 17.90 -7.49
C THR A 123 4.07 16.61 -7.29
N GLN A 124 5.37 16.73 -7.06
CA GLN A 124 6.27 15.62 -6.74
C GLN A 124 6.43 15.47 -5.22
N LEU A 125 6.30 14.23 -4.75
CA LEU A 125 6.35 13.83 -3.37
C LEU A 125 7.34 12.69 -3.18
N THR A 126 7.88 12.57 -1.99
CA THR A 126 8.63 11.39 -1.57
C THR A 126 8.00 10.78 -0.33
N GLY A 127 8.22 9.49 -0.12
CA GLY A 127 7.69 8.78 1.04
C GLY A 127 8.78 7.98 1.72
N ARG A 128 8.72 7.95 3.05
CA ARG A 128 9.55 7.09 3.89
C ARG A 128 8.70 6.27 4.83
N LYS A 129 8.88 4.96 4.85
CA LYS A 129 8.21 4.07 5.79
C LYS A 129 8.68 4.36 7.21
N VAL A 130 7.73 4.53 8.13
CA VAL A 130 7.98 4.84 9.54
C VAL A 130 7.46 3.76 10.49
N TRP A 131 6.58 2.88 10.02
CA TRP A 131 6.11 1.69 10.73
C TRP A 131 5.83 0.57 9.74
#